data_AF-A0A2H9L8V8-F1
#
_entry.id   AF-A0A2H9L8V8-F1
#
_cell.length_a   1.000
_cell.length_b   1.000
_cell.length_c   1.000
_cell.angle_alpha   90.00
_cell.angle_beta   90.00
_cell.angle_gamma   90.00
#
_symmetry.space_group_name_H-M   'P 1'
#
loop_
_entity.id
_entity.type
_entity.pdbx_description
1 polymer ?
#
loop_
_entity_poly.entity_id
_entity_poly.type
_entity_poly.pdbx_seq_one_letter_code
_entity_poly.pdbx_strand_id
1 'polypeptide(L)'
;MGRKKKFVLESTADLTLPAMLSAIATEGAQEFTVKCNSAAATMAEVNNSTSYYKIKEAYKLLKDAMGISFRAFSGRIERKKIQYVKIGKRRYLSREVVDLLLYGQKEYYSIKEAHEKLSTYAPELNIRALIGRVEQESIPSVKLGGRRLLPRVYIDKYSDVLKTHFDVADAYSTAINSGLKISRSAFERRLDRGRIPHVKIGGKRYLPKAVVSELLQKELHPPVPAAVP
;
A
#
# COMPACT_ATOMS: atom_id res chain seq x y z
N MET A 1 -11.42 -23.38 3.90
CA MET A 1 -10.96 -23.37 2.50
C MET A 1 -12.03 -22.71 1.64
N GLY A 2 -11.89 -21.43 1.32
CA GLY A 2 -12.87 -20.68 0.51
C GLY A 2 -12.56 -20.81 -0.98
N ARG A 3 -13.55 -21.18 -1.80
CA ARG A 3 -13.43 -21.21 -3.27
C ARG A 3 -13.30 -19.77 -3.79
N LYS A 4 -12.18 -19.46 -4.45
CA LYS A 4 -12.02 -18.21 -5.21
C LYS A 4 -12.97 -18.23 -6.41
N LYS A 5 -13.98 -17.35 -6.42
CA LYS A 5 -14.81 -17.10 -7.61
C LYS A 5 -13.97 -16.32 -8.62
N LYS A 6 -13.93 -16.78 -9.86
CA LYS A 6 -13.20 -16.17 -10.97
C LYS A 6 -14.24 -15.51 -11.88
N PHE A 7 -14.32 -14.20 -11.87
CA PHE A 7 -15.18 -13.45 -12.80
C PHE A 7 -14.37 -13.04 -14.03
N VAL A 8 -14.89 -13.36 -15.21
CA VAL A 8 -14.36 -12.93 -16.49
C VAL A 8 -15.30 -11.85 -17.00
N LEU A 9 -14.83 -10.61 -17.05
CA LEU A 9 -15.55 -9.51 -17.70
C LEU A 9 -15.09 -9.45 -19.16
N GLU A 10 -15.98 -9.82 -20.08
CA GLU A 10 -15.85 -9.50 -21.50
C GLU A 10 -16.43 -8.09 -21.69
N SER A 11 -15.53 -7.11 -21.87
CA SER A 11 -15.93 -5.70 -22.06
C SER A 11 -16.02 -5.39 -23.55
N THR A 12 -17.22 -5.13 -24.05
CA THR A 12 -17.50 -4.67 -25.43
C THR A 12 -17.84 -3.19 -25.54
N ALA A 13 -17.65 -2.36 -24.52
CA ALA A 13 -17.90 -0.91 -24.65
C ALA A 13 -16.97 -0.03 -23.81
N ASP A 14 -16.69 1.15 -24.36
CA ASP A 14 -15.82 2.21 -23.88
C ASP A 14 -16.10 2.61 -22.42
N LEU A 15 -15.30 2.10 -21.50
CA LEU A 15 -15.25 2.59 -20.12
C LEU A 15 -13.95 3.37 -19.94
N THR A 16 -14.07 4.68 -19.69
CA THR A 16 -12.94 5.55 -19.37
C THR A 16 -12.25 5.08 -18.09
N LEU A 17 -10.91 4.98 -18.12
CA LEU A 17 -10.00 4.60 -17.03
C LEU A 17 -10.42 5.01 -15.59
N PRO A 18 -10.93 6.23 -15.32
CA PRO A 18 -11.39 6.60 -13.98
C PRO A 18 -12.57 5.76 -13.44
N ALA A 19 -13.48 5.30 -14.30
CA ALA A 19 -14.63 4.49 -13.88
C ALA A 19 -14.18 3.08 -13.43
N MET A 20 -13.20 2.49 -14.11
CA MET A 20 -12.65 1.18 -13.74
C MET A 20 -11.92 1.21 -12.40
N LEU A 21 -11.24 2.30 -12.06
CA LEU A 21 -10.50 2.44 -10.79
C LEU A 21 -11.42 2.66 -9.59
N SER A 22 -12.58 3.32 -9.77
CA SER A 22 -13.58 3.46 -8.70
C SER A 22 -14.14 2.12 -8.23
N ALA A 23 -14.35 1.17 -9.16
CA ALA A 23 -14.82 -0.19 -8.84
C ALA A 23 -13.77 -1.00 -8.05
N ILE A 24 -12.47 -0.81 -8.35
CA ILE A 24 -11.35 -1.50 -7.67
C ILE A 24 -11.17 -1.01 -6.22
N ALA A 25 -11.57 0.22 -5.90
CA ALA A 25 -11.42 0.80 -4.56
C ALA A 25 -12.48 0.30 -3.56
N THR A 26 -13.66 -0.10 -4.03
CA THR A 26 -14.79 -0.55 -3.18
C THR A 26 -14.82 -2.06 -2.93
N GLU A 27 -14.25 -2.86 -3.83
CA GLU A 27 -14.27 -4.32 -3.73
C GLU A 27 -12.85 -4.86 -3.52
N GLY A 28 -12.57 -5.30 -2.29
CA GLY A 28 -11.23 -5.68 -1.85
C GLY A 28 -10.49 -6.64 -2.80
N ALA A 29 -9.20 -6.35 -3.01
CA ALA A 29 -8.14 -7.15 -3.61
C ALA A 29 -8.59 -8.38 -4.43
N GLN A 30 -9.01 -8.15 -5.68
CA GLN A 30 -9.16 -9.22 -6.67
C GLN A 30 -8.19 -9.00 -7.85
N GLU A 31 -7.64 -10.10 -8.35
CA GLU A 31 -6.72 -10.12 -9.49
C GLU A 31 -7.47 -9.80 -10.79
N PHE A 32 -7.28 -8.61 -11.33
CA PHE A 32 -7.78 -8.23 -12.65
C PHE A 32 -6.77 -8.65 -13.73
N THR A 33 -7.15 -9.60 -14.58
CA THR A 33 -6.45 -9.90 -15.83
C THR A 33 -7.21 -9.31 -17.01
N VAL A 34 -6.69 -8.21 -17.57
CA VAL A 34 -7.18 -7.65 -18.84
C VAL A 34 -6.60 -8.47 -19.99
N LYS A 35 -7.47 -9.13 -20.77
CA LYS A 35 -7.10 -9.76 -22.04
C LYS A 35 -7.36 -8.74 -23.16
N CYS A 36 -6.30 -8.19 -23.74
CA CYS A 36 -6.42 -7.40 -24.96
C CYS A 36 -6.37 -8.34 -26.17
N ASN A 37 -7.48 -8.47 -26.89
CA ASN A 37 -7.51 -9.17 -28.18
C ASN A 37 -6.78 -8.31 -29.20
N SER A 38 -5.59 -8.74 -29.61
CA SER A 38 -4.79 -8.06 -30.63
C SER A 38 -5.29 -8.42 -32.03
N ALA A 39 -6.14 -7.59 -32.63
CA ALA A 39 -6.32 -7.57 -34.07
C ALA A 39 -5.05 -7.03 -34.75
N ALA A 40 -4.65 -7.64 -35.86
CA ALA A 40 -3.42 -7.32 -36.59
C ALA A 40 -3.47 -5.92 -37.21
N ALA A 41 -2.66 -4.99 -36.68
CA ALA A 41 -2.51 -3.64 -37.23
C ALA A 41 -1.34 -3.55 -38.23
N THR A 42 -1.63 -3.03 -39.43
CA THR A 42 -0.67 -2.73 -40.51
C THR A 42 0.12 -1.44 -40.25
N MET A 43 1.35 -1.36 -40.76
CA MET A 43 2.37 -0.37 -40.39
C MET A 43 2.12 1.11 -40.77
N ALA A 44 0.99 1.46 -41.39
CA ALA A 44 0.82 2.75 -42.06
C ALA A 44 0.19 3.88 -41.20
N GLU A 45 -0.45 3.57 -40.07
CA GLU A 45 -1.16 4.59 -39.25
C GLU A 45 -0.39 5.08 -38.02
N VAL A 46 0.94 4.90 -38.00
CA VAL A 46 1.74 5.09 -36.78
C VAL A 46 2.20 6.55 -36.57
N ASN A 47 1.91 7.49 -37.47
CA ASN A 47 2.67 8.74 -37.51
C ASN A 47 2.08 9.99 -36.85
N ASN A 48 0.90 9.96 -36.22
CA ASN A 48 0.43 11.10 -35.38
C ASN A 48 -0.24 10.69 -34.05
N SER A 49 -0.27 9.40 -33.76
CA SER A 49 -0.84 8.81 -32.55
C SER A 49 -0.04 7.55 -32.21
N THR A 50 1.23 7.69 -31.87
CA THR A 50 2.10 6.54 -31.57
C THR A 50 1.64 5.85 -30.30
N SER A 51 0.67 4.95 -30.45
CA SER A 51 0.22 4.00 -29.43
C SER A 51 1.37 3.12 -28.92
N TYR A 52 2.50 3.11 -29.62
CA TYR A 52 3.68 2.32 -29.32
C TYR A 52 4.98 3.14 -29.33
N TYR A 53 5.82 2.90 -28.32
CA TYR A 53 7.17 3.44 -28.20
C TYR A 53 8.22 2.39 -28.51
N LYS A 54 9.32 2.80 -29.15
CA LYS A 54 10.53 1.95 -29.22
C LYS A 54 11.10 1.79 -27.81
N ILE A 55 11.71 0.62 -27.52
CA ILE A 55 12.26 0.33 -26.19
C ILE A 55 13.24 1.41 -25.71
N LYS A 56 14.10 1.93 -26.58
CA LYS A 56 15.07 2.99 -26.22
C LYS A 56 14.37 4.31 -25.85
N GLU A 57 13.32 4.67 -26.57
CA GLU A 57 12.54 5.90 -26.31
C GLU A 57 11.72 5.75 -25.03
N ALA A 58 11.01 4.63 -24.87
CA ALA A 58 10.27 4.31 -23.65
C ALA A 58 11.18 4.30 -22.41
N TYR A 59 12.40 3.78 -22.54
CA TYR A 59 13.36 3.81 -21.44
C TYR A 59 13.78 5.23 -21.07
N LYS A 60 13.98 6.14 -22.04
CA LYS A 60 14.34 7.53 -21.73
C LYS A 60 13.25 8.20 -20.90
N LEU A 61 11.98 7.95 -21.21
CA LEU A 61 10.84 8.46 -20.45
C LEU A 61 10.73 7.83 -19.05
N LEU A 62 11.04 6.54 -18.94
CA LEU A 62 10.91 5.76 -17.70
C LEU A 62 12.18 5.72 -16.84
N LYS A 63 13.28 6.34 -17.30
CA LYS A 63 14.60 6.24 -16.66
C LYS A 63 14.53 6.71 -15.21
N ASP A 64 13.96 7.88 -15.01
CA ASP A 64 13.83 8.51 -13.69
C ASP A 64 12.76 7.79 -12.86
N ALA A 65 11.75 7.22 -13.51
CA ALA A 65 10.66 6.55 -12.83
C ALA A 65 11.03 5.18 -12.24
N MET A 66 11.84 4.42 -12.97
CA MET A 66 12.17 3.06 -12.56
C MET A 66 13.52 2.94 -11.84
N GLY A 67 14.42 3.92 -11.98
CA GLY A 67 15.74 3.87 -11.34
C GLY A 67 16.48 2.56 -11.64
N ILE A 68 16.39 2.07 -12.88
CA ILE A 68 17.10 0.87 -13.35
C ILE A 68 17.91 1.18 -14.59
N SER A 69 18.99 0.42 -14.80
CA SER A 69 19.77 0.50 -16.03
C SER A 69 18.98 -0.02 -17.24
N PHE A 70 19.34 0.46 -18.43
CA PHE A 70 18.74 0.04 -19.69
C PHE A 70 18.82 -1.48 -19.89
N ARG A 71 19.95 -2.10 -19.49
CA ARG A 71 20.14 -3.55 -19.56
C ARG A 71 19.12 -4.29 -18.69
N ALA A 72 18.93 -3.85 -17.45
CA ALA A 72 17.93 -4.44 -16.55
C ALA A 72 16.51 -4.24 -17.07
N PHE A 73 16.21 -3.07 -17.66
CA PHE A 73 14.93 -2.78 -18.29
C PHE A 73 14.65 -3.71 -19.47
N SER A 74 15.56 -3.78 -20.44
CA SER A 74 15.45 -4.68 -21.60
C SER A 74 15.29 -6.13 -21.17
N GLY A 75 16.05 -6.57 -20.16
CA GLY A 75 15.94 -7.91 -19.61
C GLY A 75 14.57 -8.21 -18.98
N ARG A 76 13.88 -7.21 -18.40
CA ARG A 76 12.50 -7.38 -17.88
C ARG A 76 11.48 -7.53 -19.00
N ILE A 77 11.65 -6.80 -20.09
CA ILE A 77 10.83 -6.94 -21.30
C ILE A 77 10.99 -8.34 -21.89
N GLU A 78 12.25 -8.81 -22.03
CA GLU A 78 12.55 -10.14 -22.56
C GLU A 78 11.95 -11.27 -21.73
N ARG A 79 11.99 -11.14 -20.41
CA ARG A 79 11.39 -12.09 -19.47
C ARG A 79 9.87 -11.92 -19.30
N LYS A 80 9.22 -11.10 -20.14
CA LYS A 80 7.78 -10.82 -20.12
C LYS A 80 7.26 -10.29 -18.77
N LYS A 81 8.13 -9.64 -17.98
CA LYS A 81 7.71 -8.95 -16.74
C LYS A 81 7.07 -7.59 -17.00
N ILE A 82 7.35 -7.03 -18.17
CA ILE A 82 6.71 -5.82 -18.70
C ILE A 82 6.06 -6.26 -20.01
N GLN A 83 4.78 -5.96 -20.17
CA GLN A 83 4.04 -6.30 -21.38
C GLN A 83 4.59 -5.52 -22.56
N TYR A 84 4.77 -6.20 -23.69
CA TYR A 84 5.30 -5.61 -24.92
C TYR A 84 4.61 -6.21 -26.14
N VAL A 85 4.58 -5.45 -27.23
CA VAL A 85 4.08 -5.91 -28.51
C VAL A 85 5.27 -6.10 -29.44
N LYS A 86 5.33 -7.26 -30.10
CA LYS A 86 6.36 -7.54 -31.12
C LYS A 86 5.77 -7.21 -32.49
N ILE A 87 6.36 -6.23 -33.17
CA ILE A 87 5.95 -5.81 -34.51
C ILE A 87 7.13 -6.10 -35.45
N GLY A 88 6.98 -7.11 -36.31
CA GLY A 88 8.06 -7.66 -37.13
C GLY A 88 9.22 -8.21 -36.27
N LYS A 89 10.44 -7.73 -36.52
CA LYS A 89 11.64 -8.13 -35.77
C LYS A 89 11.91 -7.30 -34.51
N ARG A 90 11.14 -6.23 -34.28
CA ARG A 90 11.36 -5.27 -33.19
C ARG A 90 10.27 -5.38 -32.13
N ARG A 91 10.63 -5.02 -30.89
CA ARG A 91 9.73 -5.00 -29.73
C ARG A 91 9.40 -3.55 -29.39
N TYR A 92 8.15 -3.31 -29.02
CA TYR A 92 7.62 -2.00 -28.68
C TYR A 92 6.81 -2.08 -27.39
N LEU A 93 6.72 -0.96 -26.67
CA LEU A 93 5.87 -0.82 -25.49
C LEU A 93 4.66 0.03 -25.86
N SER A 94 3.47 -0.39 -25.45
CA SER A 94 2.30 0.48 -25.63
C SER A 94 2.38 1.69 -24.71
N ARG A 95 1.76 2.78 -25.13
CA ARG A 95 1.64 4.00 -24.34
C ARG A 95 0.99 3.74 -22.98
N GLU A 96 -0.07 2.94 -22.95
CA GLU A 96 -0.74 2.54 -21.70
C GLU A 96 0.21 1.88 -20.70
N VAL A 97 1.11 1.01 -21.17
CA VAL A 97 2.09 0.35 -20.29
C VAL A 97 3.11 1.36 -19.77
N VAL A 98 3.54 2.31 -20.60
CA VAL A 98 4.44 3.38 -20.17
C VAL A 98 3.76 4.28 -19.13
N ASP A 99 2.53 4.71 -19.41
CA ASP A 99 1.74 5.57 -18.53
C ASP A 99 1.44 4.86 -17.20
N LEU A 100 1.11 3.57 -17.21
CA LEU A 100 0.91 2.76 -16.01
C LEU A 100 2.17 2.69 -15.14
N LEU A 101 3.34 2.53 -15.77
CA LEU A 101 4.61 2.49 -15.04
C LEU A 101 4.98 3.86 -14.45
N LEU A 102 4.71 4.95 -15.17
CA LEU A 102 4.90 6.33 -14.68
C LEU A 102 3.94 6.63 -13.52
N TYR A 103 2.67 6.26 -13.67
CA TYR A 103 1.64 6.44 -12.66
C TYR A 103 1.96 5.66 -11.38
N GLY A 104 2.45 4.43 -11.53
CA GLY A 104 2.91 3.60 -10.42
C GLY A 104 3.95 4.30 -9.53
N GLN A 105 4.81 5.15 -10.08
CA GLN A 105 5.77 5.91 -9.27
C GLN A 105 5.11 7.06 -8.49
N LYS A 106 4.10 7.72 -9.08
CA LYS A 106 3.43 8.87 -8.46
C LYS A 106 2.53 8.48 -7.31
N GLU A 107 1.86 7.33 -7.43
CA GLU A 107 0.85 6.92 -6.46
C GLU A 107 1.31 5.88 -5.45
N TYR A 108 2.44 5.23 -5.70
CA TYR A 108 2.94 4.19 -4.83
C TYR A 108 4.33 4.56 -4.31
N TYR A 109 4.65 4.02 -3.13
CA TYR A 109 6.00 4.01 -2.57
C TYR A 109 6.68 2.69 -2.91
N SER A 110 7.99 2.75 -3.09
CA SER A 110 8.80 1.54 -3.00
C SER A 110 8.81 1.01 -1.55
N ILE A 111 9.08 -0.27 -1.35
CA ILE A 111 9.16 -0.86 0.01
C ILE A 111 10.19 -0.12 0.88
N LYS A 112 11.29 0.35 0.26
CA LYS A 112 12.35 1.09 0.95
C LYS A 112 11.86 2.48 1.38
N GLU A 113 11.28 3.24 0.47
CA GLU A 113 10.71 4.56 0.77
C GLU A 113 9.61 4.48 1.84
N ALA A 114 8.73 3.49 1.73
CA ALA A 114 7.69 3.27 2.72
C ALA A 114 8.28 2.93 4.10
N HIS A 115 9.36 2.13 4.13
CA HIS A 115 10.06 1.83 5.38
C HIS A 115 10.69 3.07 6.01
N GLU A 116 11.41 3.88 5.24
CA GLU A 116 12.04 5.12 5.71
C GLU A 116 11.00 6.09 6.30
N LYS A 117 9.84 6.21 5.65
CA LYS A 117 8.75 7.04 6.15
C LYS A 117 8.14 6.51 7.45
N LEU A 118 7.96 5.19 7.56
CA LEU A 118 7.37 4.57 8.74
C LEU A 118 8.34 4.44 9.92
N SER A 119 9.63 4.23 9.66
CA SER A 119 10.66 4.10 10.69
C SER A 119 10.85 5.37 11.50
N THR A 120 10.52 6.53 10.93
CA THR A 120 10.49 7.82 11.62
C THR A 120 9.54 7.82 12.84
N TYR A 121 8.44 7.07 12.78
CA TYR A 121 7.42 7.02 13.84
C TYR A 121 7.42 5.70 14.62
N ALA A 122 7.89 4.63 14.00
CA ALA A 122 7.99 3.29 14.59
C ALA A 122 9.40 2.72 14.35
N PRO A 123 10.40 3.08 15.16
CA PRO A 123 11.79 2.68 14.94
C PRO A 123 12.01 1.17 15.04
N GLU A 124 11.13 0.46 15.76
CA GLU A 124 11.17 -0.99 15.90
C GLU A 124 10.78 -1.75 14.61
N LEU A 125 10.21 -1.05 13.63
CA LEU A 125 9.78 -1.67 12.38
C LEU A 125 10.98 -1.98 11.48
N ASN A 126 11.43 -3.23 11.46
CA ASN A 126 12.45 -3.69 10.52
C ASN A 126 11.88 -3.84 9.08
N ILE A 127 12.69 -3.55 8.07
CA ILE A 127 12.35 -3.77 6.64
C ILE A 127 11.85 -5.19 6.40
N ARG A 128 12.49 -6.19 7.02
CA ARG A 128 12.08 -7.59 6.85
C ARG A 128 10.66 -7.85 7.40
N ALA A 129 10.30 -7.19 8.50
CA ALA A 129 8.95 -7.28 9.05
C ALA A 129 7.93 -6.61 8.13
N LEU A 130 8.29 -5.47 7.50
CA LEU A 130 7.43 -4.82 6.51
C LEU A 130 7.20 -5.72 5.29
N ILE A 131 8.26 -6.36 4.77
CA ILE A 131 8.13 -7.33 3.67
C ILE A 131 7.21 -8.49 4.06
N GLY A 132 7.40 -9.07 5.24
CA GLY A 132 6.55 -10.16 5.74
C GLY A 132 5.08 -9.75 5.84
N ARG A 133 4.79 -8.52 6.30
CA ARG A 133 3.41 -7.98 6.36
C ARG A 133 2.78 -7.84 4.98
N VAL A 134 3.56 -7.46 3.97
CA VAL A 134 3.12 -7.34 2.58
C VAL A 134 2.87 -8.72 1.96
N GLU A 135 3.71 -9.71 2.28
CA GLU A 135 3.54 -11.09 1.83
C GLU A 135 2.33 -11.78 2.48
N GLN A 136 2.03 -11.43 3.73
CA GLN A 136 0.84 -11.87 4.46
C GLN A 136 -0.44 -11.09 4.08
N GLU A 137 -0.38 -10.19 3.09
CA GLU A 137 -1.51 -9.37 2.61
C GLU A 137 -2.14 -8.47 3.69
N SER A 138 -1.47 -8.27 4.83
CA SER A 138 -1.91 -7.35 5.88
C SER A 138 -1.75 -5.88 5.47
N ILE A 139 -0.88 -5.61 4.50
CA ILE A 139 -0.68 -4.31 3.88
C ILE A 139 -0.97 -4.46 2.38
N PRO A 140 -1.84 -3.62 1.79
CA PRO A 140 -2.15 -3.68 0.37
C PRO A 140 -0.90 -3.39 -0.45
N SER A 141 -0.67 -4.18 -1.50
CA SER A 141 0.45 -4.00 -2.41
C SER A 141 0.08 -4.35 -3.85
N VAL A 142 0.74 -3.71 -4.80
CA VAL A 142 0.58 -3.97 -6.23
C VAL A 142 1.93 -4.32 -6.84
N LYS A 143 1.95 -5.31 -7.74
CA LYS A 143 3.18 -5.73 -8.42
C LYS A 143 3.27 -5.08 -9.80
N LEU A 144 4.00 -3.97 -9.90
CA LEU A 144 4.22 -3.23 -11.15
C LEU A 144 5.66 -3.35 -11.63
N GLY A 145 5.86 -3.63 -12.93
CA GLY A 145 7.18 -3.69 -13.55
C GLY A 145 8.14 -4.70 -12.91
N GLY A 146 7.61 -5.72 -12.22
CA GLY A 146 8.39 -6.72 -11.50
C GLY A 146 8.85 -6.33 -10.08
N ARG A 147 8.36 -5.22 -9.52
CA ARG A 147 8.55 -4.81 -8.12
C ARG A 147 7.21 -4.79 -7.40
N ARG A 148 7.21 -5.02 -6.08
CA ARG A 148 6.05 -4.74 -5.23
C ARG A 148 6.11 -3.28 -4.78
N LEU A 149 5.00 -2.58 -4.93
CA LEU A 149 4.83 -1.19 -4.55
C LEU A 149 3.64 -1.06 -3.60
N LEU A 150 3.68 -0.06 -2.74
CA LEU A 150 2.72 0.17 -1.66
C LEU A 150 1.94 1.46 -1.92
N PRO A 151 0.59 1.47 -1.84
CA PRO A 151 -0.19 2.68 -2.09
C PRO A 151 0.22 3.81 -1.13
N ARG A 152 0.54 5.00 -1.66
CA ARG A 152 0.95 6.15 -0.84
C ARG A 152 -0.13 6.54 0.15
N VAL A 153 -1.38 6.62 -0.33
CA VAL A 153 -2.55 6.94 0.50
C VAL A 153 -2.65 6.03 1.73
N TYR A 154 -2.35 4.74 1.58
CA TYR A 154 -2.38 3.80 2.69
C TYR A 154 -1.23 4.07 3.68
N ILE A 155 0.01 4.23 3.17
CA ILE A 155 1.19 4.48 4.01
C ILE A 155 1.07 5.81 4.75
N ASP A 156 0.51 6.84 4.11
CA ASP A 156 0.34 8.16 4.70
C ASP A 156 -0.65 8.11 5.86
N LYS A 157 -1.84 7.54 5.63
CA LYS A 157 -2.84 7.33 6.69
C LYS A 157 -2.29 6.46 7.81
N TYR A 158 -1.55 5.40 7.47
CA TYR A 158 -0.94 4.53 8.47
C TYR A 158 0.12 5.29 9.30
N SER A 159 0.91 6.15 8.67
CA SER A 159 1.87 7.02 9.37
C SER A 159 1.17 8.00 10.33
N ASP A 160 0.02 8.54 9.92
CA ASP A 160 -0.76 9.45 10.77
C ASP A 160 -1.37 8.73 11.97
N VAL A 161 -1.81 7.47 11.80
CA VAL A 161 -2.22 6.62 12.92
C VAL A 161 -1.06 6.38 13.88
N LEU A 162 0.14 6.06 13.40
CA LEU A 162 1.32 5.86 14.26
C LEU A 162 1.74 7.14 15.02
N LYS A 163 1.53 8.32 14.42
CA LYS A 163 1.77 9.61 15.11
C LYS A 163 0.78 9.84 16.24
N THR A 164 -0.50 9.57 16.01
CA THR A 164 -1.61 10.00 16.87
C THR A 164 -2.07 8.94 17.87
N HIS A 165 -1.81 7.66 17.59
CA HIS A 165 -2.26 6.53 18.37
C HIS A 165 -1.11 5.60 18.77
N PHE A 166 -1.33 4.82 19.82
CA PHE A 166 -0.53 3.66 20.19
C PHE A 166 -1.28 2.37 19.84
N ASP A 167 -0.54 1.31 19.48
CA ASP A 167 -1.09 -0.05 19.51
C ASP A 167 -1.38 -0.42 20.99
N VAL A 168 -2.30 -1.37 21.24
CA VAL A 168 -2.64 -1.81 22.60
C VAL A 168 -1.41 -2.34 23.33
N ALA A 169 -0.53 -3.05 22.62
CA ALA A 169 0.72 -3.56 23.18
C ALA A 169 1.66 -2.43 23.60
N ASP A 170 1.80 -1.41 22.75
CA ASP A 170 2.67 -0.25 22.99
C ASP A 170 2.11 0.65 24.10
N ALA A 171 0.78 0.81 24.15
CA ALA A 171 0.08 1.53 25.21
C ALA A 171 0.26 0.83 26.57
N TYR A 172 0.24 -0.51 26.58
CA TYR A 172 0.49 -1.28 27.79
C TYR A 172 1.95 -1.20 28.24
N SER A 173 2.91 -1.29 27.32
CA SER A 173 4.34 -1.18 27.66
C SER A 173 4.69 0.22 28.18
N THR A 174 4.17 1.27 27.55
CA THR A 174 4.31 2.65 28.05
C THR A 174 3.70 2.82 29.43
N ALA A 175 2.54 2.19 29.71
CA ALA A 175 1.92 2.25 31.03
C ALA A 175 2.72 1.53 32.13
N ILE A 176 3.28 0.36 31.85
CA ILE A 176 4.18 -0.30 32.81
C ILE A 176 5.41 0.55 33.07
N ASN A 177 6.03 1.08 32.01
CA ASN A 177 7.26 1.86 32.12
C ASN A 177 7.07 3.15 32.93
N SER A 178 5.84 3.71 32.96
CA SER A 178 5.51 4.84 33.82
C SER A 178 5.23 4.46 35.28
N GLY A 179 5.33 3.19 35.67
CA GLY A 179 5.15 2.70 37.04
C GLY A 179 3.77 2.14 37.37
N LEU A 180 2.90 1.95 36.37
CA LEU A 180 1.52 1.51 36.60
C LEU A 180 1.45 -0.01 36.82
N LYS A 181 1.00 -0.44 38.00
CA LYS A 181 0.93 -1.86 38.41
C LYS A 181 -0.36 -2.54 37.92
N ILE A 182 -0.53 -2.69 36.60
CA ILE A 182 -1.68 -3.41 36.01
C ILE A 182 -1.19 -4.59 35.17
N SER A 183 -1.90 -5.73 35.26
CA SER A 183 -1.64 -6.88 34.40
C SER A 183 -2.25 -6.70 33.01
N ARG A 184 -1.61 -7.29 31.99
CA ARG A 184 -2.06 -7.22 30.59
C ARG A 184 -3.53 -7.62 30.41
N SER A 185 -3.95 -8.72 31.05
CA SER A 185 -5.35 -9.19 30.97
C SER A 185 -6.33 -8.19 31.59
N ALA A 186 -5.96 -7.55 32.70
CA ALA A 186 -6.79 -6.52 33.30
C ALA A 186 -6.91 -5.29 32.39
N PHE A 187 -5.82 -4.89 31.72
CA PHE A 187 -5.82 -3.79 30.75
C PHE A 187 -6.72 -4.10 29.54
N GLU A 188 -6.58 -5.28 28.94
CA GLU A 188 -7.42 -5.72 27.81
C GLU A 188 -8.90 -5.83 28.21
N ARG A 189 -9.22 -6.35 29.40
CA ARG A 189 -10.60 -6.36 29.92
C ARG A 189 -11.19 -4.97 30.12
N ARG A 190 -10.39 -3.97 30.51
CA ARG A 190 -10.86 -2.57 30.62
C ARG A 190 -11.20 -2.00 29.23
N LEU A 191 -10.42 -2.36 28.21
CA LEU A 191 -10.72 -2.02 26.81
C LEU A 191 -11.98 -2.72 26.31
N ASP A 192 -12.14 -4.02 26.55
CA ASP A 192 -13.32 -4.79 26.14
C ASP A 192 -14.61 -4.29 26.78
N ARG A 193 -14.54 -3.86 28.05
CA ARG A 193 -15.66 -3.27 28.79
C ARG A 193 -15.96 -1.82 28.40
N GLY A 194 -15.24 -1.24 27.44
CA GLY A 194 -15.42 0.13 26.99
C GLY A 194 -15.03 1.20 28.02
N ARG A 195 -14.28 0.84 29.06
CA ARG A 195 -13.81 1.82 30.08
C ARG A 195 -12.68 2.69 29.56
N ILE A 196 -11.95 2.22 28.55
CA ILE A 196 -10.89 2.95 27.88
C ILE A 196 -11.33 3.20 26.43
N PRO A 197 -11.42 4.47 25.99
CA PRO A 197 -11.81 4.77 24.62
C PRO A 197 -10.71 4.31 23.65
N HIS A 198 -11.11 3.57 22.62
CA HIS A 198 -10.22 3.03 21.60
C HIS A 198 -10.91 3.04 20.24
N VAL A 199 -10.11 3.03 19.18
CA VAL A 199 -10.59 3.01 17.78
C VAL A 199 -10.11 1.74 17.11
N LYS A 200 -10.97 1.09 16.32
CA LYS A 200 -10.59 -0.08 15.53
C LYS A 200 -10.24 0.36 14.11
N ILE A 201 -8.97 0.21 13.73
CA ILE A 201 -8.44 0.58 12.41
C ILE A 201 -7.77 -0.66 11.80
N GLY A 202 -8.21 -1.06 10.60
CA GLY A 202 -7.60 -2.20 9.90
C GLY A 202 -7.65 -3.52 10.69
N GLY A 203 -8.71 -3.74 11.47
CA GLY A 203 -8.88 -4.94 12.30
C GLY A 203 -8.13 -4.92 13.64
N LYS A 204 -7.21 -3.98 13.85
CA LYS A 204 -6.48 -3.78 15.11
C LYS A 204 -7.11 -2.67 15.94
N ARG A 205 -6.88 -2.70 17.25
CA ARG A 205 -7.33 -1.67 18.19
C ARG A 205 -6.19 -0.69 18.45
N TYR A 206 -6.52 0.59 18.46
CA TYR A 206 -5.58 1.68 18.68
C TYR A 206 -6.12 2.59 19.77
N LEU A 207 -5.24 3.07 20.65
CA LEU A 207 -5.58 4.04 21.68
C LEU A 207 -4.99 5.40 21.29
N PRO A 208 -5.77 6.49 21.30
CA PRO A 208 -5.22 7.83 21.10
C PRO A 208 -4.15 8.13 22.16
N LYS A 209 -3.02 8.73 21.76
CA LYS A 209 -1.93 9.02 22.71
C LYS A 209 -2.37 9.92 23.86
N ALA A 210 -3.25 10.89 23.58
CA ALA A 210 -3.85 11.77 24.58
C ALA A 210 -4.60 10.99 25.67
N VAL A 211 -5.39 9.99 25.28
CA VAL A 211 -6.13 9.13 26.20
C VAL A 211 -5.17 8.36 27.11
N VAL A 212 -4.07 7.83 26.54
CA VAL A 212 -3.07 7.12 27.34
C VAL A 212 -2.41 8.07 28.36
N SER A 213 -2.02 9.28 27.96
CA SER A 213 -1.45 10.26 28.90
C SER A 213 -2.44 10.66 30.01
N GLU A 214 -3.72 10.85 29.70
CA GLU A 214 -4.74 11.16 30.71
C GLU A 214 -4.95 10.00 31.69
N LEU A 215 -4.98 8.75 31.20
CA LEU A 215 -5.11 7.58 32.06
C LEU A 215 -3.92 7.46 33.02
N LEU A 216 -2.71 7.74 32.52
CA LEU A 216 -1.50 7.75 33.34
C LEU A 216 -1.55 8.81 34.43
N GLN A 217 -1.98 10.03 34.10
CA GLN A 217 -2.12 11.11 35.08
C GLN A 217 -3.12 10.75 36.18
N LYS A 218 -4.28 10.20 35.82
CA LYS A 218 -5.34 9.82 36.78
C LYS A 218 -4.91 8.70 37.73
N GLU A 219 -4.10 7.76 37.27
CA GLU A 219 -3.69 6.60 38.06
C GLU A 219 -2.42 6.87 38.89
N LEU A 220 -1.48 7.69 38.40
CA LEU A 220 -0.27 8.09 39.14
C LEU A 220 -0.54 9.15 40.19
N HIS A 221 -1.44 10.10 39.90
CA HIS A 221 -1.87 11.15 40.81
C HIS A 221 -3.38 11.05 40.97
N PRO A 222 -3.87 10.09 41.77
CA PRO A 222 -5.29 10.00 42.03
C PRO A 222 -5.76 11.35 42.58
N PRO A 223 -6.76 11.99 41.97
CA PRO A 223 -7.27 13.26 42.48
C PRO A 223 -7.65 13.05 43.94
N VAL A 224 -7.10 13.88 44.83
CA VAL A 224 -7.46 13.87 46.24
C VAL A 224 -8.99 14.01 46.28
N PRO A 225 -9.71 13.07 46.90
CA PRO A 225 -11.17 13.16 46.95
C PRO A 225 -11.51 14.52 47.55
N ALA A 226 -12.30 15.32 46.83
CA ALA A 226 -12.78 16.60 47.33
C ALA A 226 -13.40 16.32 48.70
N ALA A 227 -12.87 16.98 49.74
CA ALA A 227 -13.38 16.82 51.10
C ALA A 227 -14.89 17.05 51.06
N VAL A 228 -15.65 15.99 51.38
CA VAL A 228 -17.10 16.05 51.42
C VAL A 228 -17.46 17.07 52.51
N PRO A 229 -18.16 18.18 52.17
CA PRO A 229 -18.48 19.22 53.14
C PRO A 229 -19.42 18.73 54.24
#